data_AF-A0ABD0P3P3-F1
#
_entry.id   AF-A0ABD0P3P3-F1
#
_cell.length_a   1.000
_cell.length_b   1.000
_cell.length_c   1.000
_cell.angle_alpha   90.00
_cell.angle_beta   90.00
_cell.angle_gamma   90.00
#
_symmetry.space_group_name_H-M   'P 1'
#
loop_
_entity.id
_entity.type
_entity.pdbx_description
1 polymer ?
#
loop_
_entity_poly.entity_id
_entity_poly.type
_entity_poly.pdbx_seq_one_letter_code
_entity_poly.pdbx_strand_id
1 'polypeptide(L)' 'VGKLIELLAGKAGVLDGRFHYGTAFGGSKVKDVCEDLIRYGYNYQGKDYVTSGITG' A
#
# COMPACT_ATOMS: atom_id res chain seq x y z
N VAL A 1 -2.86 -7.08 11.99
CA VAL A 1 -1.93 -6.72 10.88
C VAL A 1 -2.58 -6.81 9.49
N GLY A 2 -3.52 -7.74 9.24
CA GLY A 2 -4.19 -7.87 7.93
C GLY A 2 -4.79 -6.57 7.39
N LYS A 3 -5.51 -5.80 8.21
CA LYS A 3 -6.07 -4.48 7.83
C LYS A 3 -5.03 -3.50 7.29
N LEU A 4 -3.82 -3.47 7.86
CA LEU A 4 -2.75 -2.57 7.39
C LEU A 4 -2.21 -3.04 6.03
N ILE A 5 -2.07 -4.36 5.85
CA ILE A 5 -1.63 -4.97 4.59
C ILE A 5 -2.65 -4.71 3.48
N GLU A 6 -3.95 -4.80 3.80
CA GLU A 6 -5.03 -4.52 2.87
C GLU A 6 -5.01 -3.07 2.37
N LEU A 7 -4.76 -2.09 3.26
CA LEU A 7 -4.61 -0.68 2.87
C LEU A 7 -3.39 -0.44 1.98
N LEU A 8 -2.25 -1.07 2.30
CA LEU A 8 -1.04 -1.02 1.47
C LEU A 8 -1.30 -1.59 0.08
N ALA A 9 -1.89 -2.77 0.01
CA ALA A 9 -2.21 -3.46 -1.23
C ALA A 9 -3.25 -2.69 -2.06
N GLY A 10 -4.23 -2.04 -1.43
CA GLY A 10 -5.19 -1.18 -2.12
C GLY A 10 -4.50 0.02 -2.78
N LYS A 11 -3.61 0.71 -2.06
CA LYS A 11 -2.84 1.84 -2.61
C LYS A 11 -1.94 1.40 -3.76
N ALA A 12 -1.16 0.33 -3.58
CA ALA A 12 -0.30 -0.23 -4.62
C ALA A 12 -1.11 -0.67 -5.85
N GLY A 13 -2.24 -1.35 -5.65
CA GLY A 13 -3.09 -1.84 -6.74
C GLY A 13 -3.69 -0.72 -7.59
N VAL A 14 -4.04 0.42 -6.99
CA VAL A 14 -4.49 1.61 -7.73
C VAL A 14 -3.35 2.19 -8.58
N LEU A 15 -2.12 2.18 -8.09
CA LEU A 15 -0.95 2.73 -8.80
C LEU A 15 -0.47 1.80 -9.93
N ASP A 16 -0.43 0.49 -9.68
CA ASP A 16 0.03 -0.53 -10.64
C ASP A 16 -1.07 -0.96 -11.62
N GLY A 17 -2.33 -0.61 -11.35
CA GLY A 17 -3.48 -1.02 -12.17
C GLY A 17 -3.75 -2.52 -12.10
N ARG A 18 -3.37 -3.17 -11.00
CA ARG A 18 -3.53 -4.62 -10.78
C ARG A 18 -4.24 -4.92 -9.47
N PHE A 19 -4.96 -6.04 -9.45
CA PHE A 19 -5.57 -6.53 -8.22
C PHE A 19 -4.56 -7.31 -7.38
N HIS A 20 -4.42 -6.93 -6.12
CA HIS A 20 -3.74 -7.73 -5.11
C HIS A 20 -4.76 -8.59 -4.36
N TYR A 21 -4.35 -9.80 -4.00
CA TYR A 21 -5.24 -10.79 -3.39
C TYR A 21 -4.81 -11.10 -1.96
N GLY A 22 -5.74 -10.99 -1.01
CA GLY A 22 -5.52 -11.29 0.41
C GLY A 22 -5.74 -12.77 0.79
N THR A 23 -5.67 -13.69 -0.17
CA THR A 23 -5.96 -15.12 0.05
C THR A 23 -5.09 -15.71 1.15
N ALA A 24 -5.70 -16.40 2.13
CA ALA A 24 -4.98 -17.04 3.22
C ALA A 24 -3.90 -17.99 2.69
N PHE A 25 -2.67 -17.85 3.16
CA PHE A 25 -1.49 -18.66 2.79
C PHE A 25 -1.05 -18.62 1.31
N GLY A 26 -1.71 -17.84 0.44
CA GLY A 26 -1.43 -17.80 -1.00
C GLY A 26 -1.63 -16.45 -1.68
N GLY A 27 -1.90 -15.40 -0.91
CA GLY A 27 -2.12 -14.05 -1.42
C GLY A 27 -0.84 -13.33 -1.83
N SER A 28 -1.01 -12.10 -2.31
CA SER A 28 0.07 -11.17 -2.63
C SER A 28 0.97 -10.97 -1.41
N LYS A 29 2.29 -11.06 -1.61
CA LYS A 29 3.25 -10.88 -0.53
C LYS A 29 3.37 -9.39 -0.20
N VAL A 30 3.43 -9.08 1.09
CA VAL A 30 3.62 -7.71 1.58
C VAL A 30 4.87 -7.06 0.99
N LYS A 31 5.94 -7.84 0.82
CA LYS A 31 7.20 -7.35 0.24
C LYS A 31 7.00 -6.81 -1.18
N ASP A 32 6.27 -7.54 -2.02
CA ASP A 32 6.04 -7.16 -3.41
C ASP A 32 5.20 -5.87 -3.47
N VAL A 33 4.15 -5.77 -2.64
CA VAL A 33 3.34 -4.56 -2.47
C VAL A 33 4.18 -3.35 -2.04
N CYS A 34 5.11 -3.56 -1.10
CA CYS A 34 6.03 -2.50 -0.64
C CYS A 34 6.98 -2.05 -1.76
N GLU A 35 7.47 -2.96 -2.60
CA GLU A 35 8.31 -2.65 -3.75
C GLU A 35 7.54 -1.86 -4.82
N ASP A 36 6.28 -2.21 -5.07
CA ASP A 36 5.41 -1.47 -5.99
C ASP A 36 5.23 -0.02 -5.52
N LEU A 37 4.94 0.21 -4.23
CA LEU A 37 4.85 1.56 -3.66
C LEU A 37 6.13 2.37 -3.87
N ILE A 38 7.30 1.78 -3.64
CA ILE A 38 8.60 2.43 -3.84
C ILE A 38 8.79 2.81 -5.32
N ARG A 39 8.42 1.93 -6.26
CA ARG A 39 8.54 2.21 -7.71
C ARG A 39 7.74 3.42 -8.15
N TYR A 40 6.60 3.67 -7.52
CA TYR A 40 5.76 4.85 -7.77
C TYR A 40 6.15 6.08 -6.93
N GLY A 41 7.27 6.04 -6.20
CA GLY A 41 7.77 7.15 -5.40
C GLY A 41 7.07 7.33 -4.05
N TYR A 42 6.30 6.34 -3.59
CA TYR A 42 5.64 6.36 -2.28
C TYR A 42 6.49 5.67 -1.20
N ASN A 43 6.20 5.98 0.06
CA ASN A 43 6.81 5.28 1.18
C ASN A 43 6.34 3.82 1.24
N TYR A 44 7.28 2.89 1.44
CA TYR A 44 7.00 1.45 1.52
C TYR A 44 6.05 1.03 2.66
N GLN A 45 5.93 1.87 3.71
CA GLN A 45 4.97 1.68 4.80
C GLN A 45 3.60 2.29 4.50
N GLY A 46 3.39 2.85 3.30
CA GLY A 46 2.13 3.48 2.89
C GLY A 46 1.86 4.83 3.55
N LYS A 47 2.83 5.38 4.28
CA LYS A 47 2.71 6.68 4.95
C LYS A 47 2.85 7.82 3.95
N ASP A 48 2.06 8.86 4.14
CA ASP A 48 2.13 10.10 3.40
C ASP A 48 2.29 11.28 4.36
N TYR A 49 2.85 12.37 3.86
CA TYR A 49 2.78 13.64 4.55
C TYR A 49 1.37 14.19 4.41
N VAL A 50 0.74 14.49 5.54
CA VAL A 50 -0.58 15.11 5.59
C VAL A 50 -0.48 16.37 6.43
N THR A 51 -0.97 17.47 5.88
CA THR A 51 -0.99 18.79 6.49
C THR A 51 -2.28 18.94 7.31
N SER A 52 -2.23 19.58 8.48
CA SER A 52 -3.43 19.77 9.31
C SER A 52 -4.42 20.69 8.60
N GLY A 53 -5.67 20.25 8.46
CA GLY A 53 -6.73 21.10 7.89
C GLY A 53 -7.11 22.30 8.76
N ILE A 54 -6.66 22.35 10.02
CA ILE A 54 -6.95 23.45 10.95
C ILE A 54 -5.85 24.51 10.91
N THR A 55 -4.59 24.08 10.87
CA THR A 55 -3.42 24.97 11.09
C THR A 55 -2.45 25.04 9.92
N GLY A 56 -2.58 24.16 8.93
CA GLY A 56 -1.52 23.91 7.95
C GLY A 56 -0.48 22.93 8.48
#